data_AF-A0AAX3B9N4-F1
#
_entry.id   AF-A0AAX3B9N4-F1
#
_cell.length_a   1.000
_cell.length_b   1.000
_cell.length_c   1.000
_cell.angle_alpha   90.00
_cell.angle_beta   90.00
_cell.angle_gamma   90.00
#
_symmetry.space_group_name_H-M   'P 1'
#
loop_
_entity.id
_entity.type
_entity.pdbx_description
1 polymer ?
#
loop_
_entity_poly.entity_id
_entity_poly.type
_entity_poly.pdbx_seq_one_letter_code
_entity_poly.pdbx_strand_id
1 'polypeptide(L)'
;MIFDLEDAIAVEEKDAARELTRNMISFLDYYRFNIETMVRINAFDTPFYQKDLEVMVTNEKLDAIRLPKVESKLEVLRVIQDIESIEAKYNKSSKIVIFCAIESAKGVLNALEIALSSSRVVGIALGGVDYMLNLQATKTINRHELFFARQMILHAARAADIDAIDCIYDNVSDLEGLEKEAILVKEMGFNGKSAIHPNQLPILNRVFRPSDQEIQEALKILTLYKKNRLQNQGVFAIDGKMIDKPVIKYSENILQKANISNPNIEDE
;
A
#
# COMPACT_ATOMS: atom_id res chain seq x y z
N MET A 1 6.55 2.53 7.56
CA MET A 1 6.11 2.80 8.95
C MET A 1 4.95 3.78 8.89
N ILE A 2 3.89 3.57 9.66
CA ILE A 2 2.74 4.49 9.71
C ILE A 2 2.66 5.09 11.12
N PHE A 3 2.77 6.41 11.23
CA PHE A 3 2.48 7.16 12.45
C PHE A 3 1.00 7.54 12.45
N ASP A 4 0.31 7.28 13.54
CA ASP A 4 -1.12 7.51 13.62
C ASP A 4 -1.45 8.78 14.40
N LEU A 5 -2.26 9.66 13.80
CA LEU A 5 -2.85 10.83 14.46
C LEU A 5 -4.37 10.69 14.63
N GLU A 6 -4.95 9.59 14.13
CA GLU A 6 -6.39 9.39 14.04
C GLU A 6 -6.92 8.52 15.19
N ASP A 7 -7.36 7.29 14.91
CA ASP A 7 -8.18 6.50 15.83
C ASP A 7 -7.40 5.95 17.04
N ALA A 8 -6.07 5.81 16.95
CA ALA A 8 -5.26 5.37 18.09
C ALA A 8 -4.93 6.51 19.09
N ILE A 9 -5.30 7.76 18.77
CA ILE A 9 -4.94 8.93 19.58
C ILE A 9 -6.20 9.56 20.18
N ALA A 10 -6.22 9.63 21.52
CA ALA A 10 -7.26 10.34 22.26
C ALA A 10 -7.35 11.81 21.80
N VAL A 11 -8.57 12.36 21.81
CA VAL A 11 -8.85 13.70 21.27
C VAL A 11 -7.97 14.78 21.90
N GLU A 12 -7.78 14.70 23.22
CA GLU A 12 -7.01 15.63 24.04
C GLU A 12 -5.51 15.57 23.74
N GLU A 13 -5.03 14.43 23.22
CA GLU A 13 -3.62 14.15 22.95
C GLU A 13 -3.22 14.44 21.50
N LYS A 14 -4.16 14.81 20.61
CA LYS A 14 -3.88 15.02 19.18
C LYS A 14 -2.82 16.09 18.92
N ASP A 15 -2.81 17.17 19.72
CA ASP A 15 -1.80 18.22 19.59
C ASP A 15 -0.40 17.72 19.99
N ALA A 16 -0.29 16.97 21.10
CA ALA A 16 0.97 16.37 21.53
C ALA A 16 1.46 15.30 20.54
N ALA A 17 0.57 14.44 20.05
CA ALA A 17 0.90 13.38 19.09
C ALA A 17 1.43 13.95 17.77
N ARG A 18 0.86 15.07 17.29
CA ARG A 18 1.31 15.76 16.07
C ARG A 18 2.74 16.27 16.21
N GLU A 19 3.03 16.92 17.34
CA GLU A 19 4.37 17.43 17.66
C GLU A 19 5.41 16.32 17.80
N LEU A 20 5.07 15.25 18.52
CA LEU A 20 5.93 14.07 18.67
C LEU A 20 6.19 13.41 17.32
N THR A 21 5.17 13.23 16.49
CA THR A 21 5.29 12.62 15.15
C THR A 21 6.21 13.44 14.26
N ARG A 22 6.03 14.77 14.21
CA ARG A 22 6.93 15.66 13.46
C ARG A 22 8.38 15.47 13.91
N ASN A 23 8.61 15.50 15.23
CA ASN A 23 9.96 15.41 15.78
C ASN A 23 10.60 14.04 15.51
N MET A 24 9.84 12.95 15.64
CA MET A 24 10.33 11.59 15.36
C MET A 24 10.74 11.40 13.90
N ILE A 25 9.92 11.87 12.95
CA ILE A 25 10.21 11.79 11.52
C ILE A 25 11.44 12.63 11.18
N SER A 26 11.57 13.83 11.76
CA SER A 26 12.71 14.71 11.53
C SER A 26 14.02 14.18 12.13
N PHE A 27 13.95 13.62 13.34
CA PHE A 27 15.14 13.22 14.10
C PHE A 27 15.77 11.92 13.59
N LEU A 28 14.95 10.92 13.24
CA LEU A 28 15.43 9.62 12.78
C LEU A 28 15.67 9.62 11.26
N ASP A 29 16.53 8.70 10.81
CA ASP A 29 16.78 8.45 9.39
C ASP A 29 16.24 7.06 9.02
N TYR A 30 14.97 7.01 8.65
CA TYR A 30 14.26 5.77 8.30
C TYR A 30 14.72 5.20 6.95
N TYR A 31 15.17 6.05 6.02
CA TYR A 31 15.68 5.61 4.72
C TYR A 31 16.91 4.73 4.86
N ARG A 32 17.77 4.97 5.86
CA ARG A 32 18.90 4.08 6.17
C ARG A 32 18.48 2.62 6.42
N PHE A 33 17.24 2.40 6.84
CA PHE A 33 16.67 1.08 7.07
C PHE A 33 15.74 0.61 5.95
N ASN A 34 15.69 1.33 4.83
CA ASN A 34 14.75 1.11 3.73
C ASN A 34 13.28 1.11 4.21
N ILE A 35 12.95 2.06 5.09
CA ILE A 35 11.60 2.24 5.64
C ILE A 35 11.05 3.57 5.16
N GLU A 36 9.97 3.52 4.38
CA GLU A 36 9.16 4.68 4.04
C GLU A 36 8.37 5.15 5.27
N THR A 37 8.18 6.45 5.39
CA THR A 37 7.43 7.10 6.47
C THR A 37 6.09 7.59 5.97
N MET A 38 5.04 7.23 6.69
CA MET A 38 3.68 7.61 6.37
C MET A 38 3.00 8.14 7.63
N VAL A 39 2.15 9.15 7.50
CA VAL A 39 1.31 9.62 8.60
C VAL A 39 -0.14 9.39 8.24
N ARG A 40 -0.88 8.67 9.08
CA ARG A 40 -2.34 8.65 9.03
C ARG A 40 -2.86 9.90 9.75
N ILE A 41 -3.38 10.84 8.97
CA ILE A 41 -3.96 12.08 9.49
C ILE A 41 -5.40 11.84 9.96
N ASN A 42 -5.99 12.82 10.64
CA ASN A 42 -7.42 12.79 10.93
C ASN A 42 -8.28 12.98 9.67
N ALA A 43 -9.49 12.42 9.69
CA ALA A 43 -10.45 12.54 8.59
C ALA A 43 -10.79 14.00 8.27
N PHE A 44 -11.09 14.26 6.99
CA PHE A 44 -11.21 15.61 6.41
C PHE A 44 -12.33 16.46 7.04
N ASP A 45 -13.33 15.81 7.65
CA ASP A 45 -14.50 16.42 8.29
C ASP A 45 -14.27 16.74 9.78
N THR A 46 -13.07 16.46 10.30
CA THR A 46 -12.69 16.74 11.68
C THR A 46 -12.01 18.10 11.84
N PRO A 47 -12.08 18.73 13.03
CA PRO A 47 -11.36 19.99 13.29
C PRO A 47 -9.83 19.83 13.37
N PHE A 48 -9.30 18.60 13.32
CA PHE A 48 -7.87 18.30 13.47
C PHE A 48 -7.14 18.21 12.12
N TYR A 49 -7.86 17.87 11.06
CA TYR A 49 -7.34 17.64 9.71
C TYR A 49 -6.40 18.75 9.22
N GLN A 50 -6.83 20.01 9.29
CA GLN A 50 -6.04 21.13 8.75
C GLN A 50 -4.70 21.27 9.46
N LYS A 51 -4.71 21.17 10.80
CA LYS A 51 -3.49 21.24 11.61
C LYS A 51 -2.56 20.06 11.33
N ASP A 52 -3.10 18.86 11.12
CA ASP A 52 -2.29 17.70 10.74
C ASP A 52 -1.55 17.97 9.44
N LEU A 53 -2.23 18.47 8.40
CA LEU A 53 -1.58 18.81 7.13
C LEU A 53 -0.52 19.89 7.29
N GLU A 54 -0.82 20.99 7.98
CA GLU A 54 0.14 22.09 8.16
C GLU A 54 1.44 21.64 8.82
N VAL A 55 1.37 20.72 9.78
CA VAL A 55 2.54 20.24 10.50
C VAL A 55 3.25 19.09 9.75
N MET A 56 2.50 18.18 9.13
CA MET A 56 3.07 16.99 8.50
C MET A 56 3.64 17.30 7.11
N VAL A 57 2.94 18.08 6.30
CA VAL A 57 3.37 18.38 4.92
C VAL A 57 4.70 19.13 4.90
N THR A 58 4.95 19.98 5.90
CA THR A 58 6.19 20.73 6.04
C THR A 58 7.41 19.87 6.42
N ASN A 59 7.22 18.59 6.75
CA ASN A 59 8.32 17.69 7.08
C ASN A 59 8.98 17.10 5.82
N GLU A 60 10.22 17.50 5.51
CA GLU A 60 10.97 17.05 4.32
C GLU A 60 11.25 15.53 4.26
N LYS A 61 11.19 14.84 5.40
CA LYS A 61 11.44 13.39 5.48
C LYS A 61 10.15 12.55 5.40
N LEU A 62 8.98 13.17 5.28
CA LEU A 62 7.71 12.46 5.15
C LEU A 62 7.47 12.03 3.70
N ASP A 63 7.27 10.72 3.47
CA ASP A 63 7.00 10.18 2.14
C ASP A 63 5.52 10.29 1.76
N ALA A 64 4.65 9.87 2.69
CA ALA A 64 3.25 9.63 2.36
C ALA A 64 2.26 10.09 3.44
N ILE A 65 1.05 10.42 3.01
CA ILE A 65 -0.11 10.60 3.89
C ILE A 65 -1.10 9.46 3.66
N ARG A 66 -1.55 8.83 4.75
CA ARG A 66 -2.73 7.95 4.71
C ARG A 66 -3.96 8.78 5.04
N LEU A 67 -4.83 8.95 4.06
CA LEU A 67 -6.12 9.63 4.21
C LEU A 67 -7.15 8.60 4.68
N PRO A 68 -7.68 8.69 5.92
CA PRO A 68 -8.66 7.74 6.40
C PRO A 68 -10.07 8.03 5.84
N LYS A 69 -10.98 7.06 5.99
CA LYS A 69 -12.43 7.21 5.80
C LYS A 69 -12.83 7.84 4.46
N VAL A 70 -12.11 7.54 3.37
CA VAL A 70 -12.35 8.13 2.05
C VAL A 70 -13.58 7.52 1.39
N GLU A 71 -14.50 8.37 0.96
CA GLU A 71 -15.75 7.93 0.32
C GLU A 71 -15.94 8.50 -1.10
N SER A 72 -15.17 9.49 -1.53
CA SER A 72 -15.33 10.09 -2.86
C SER A 72 -14.03 10.64 -3.43
N LYS A 73 -13.94 10.70 -4.77
CA LYS A 73 -12.80 11.35 -5.44
C LYS A 73 -12.66 12.84 -5.08
N LEU A 74 -13.77 13.51 -4.75
CA LEU A 74 -13.79 14.94 -4.45
C LEU A 74 -13.09 15.24 -3.11
N GLU A 75 -13.23 14.35 -2.13
CA GLU A 75 -12.48 14.44 -0.87
C GLU A 75 -10.97 14.37 -1.15
N VAL A 76 -10.53 13.40 -1.93
CA VAL A 76 -9.12 13.22 -2.28
C VAL A 76 -8.56 14.46 -2.99
N LEU A 77 -9.27 14.98 -3.98
CA LEU A 77 -8.84 16.16 -4.74
C LEU A 77 -8.71 17.40 -3.85
N ARG A 78 -9.62 17.60 -2.90
CA ARG A 78 -9.53 18.70 -1.93
C ARG A 78 -8.30 18.57 -1.04
N VAL A 79 -8.05 17.38 -0.51
CA VAL A 79 -6.88 17.11 0.32
C VAL A 79 -5.58 17.34 -0.43
N ILE A 80 -5.51 16.92 -1.69
CA ILE A 80 -4.36 17.19 -2.56
C ILE A 80 -4.16 18.68 -2.76
N GLN A 81 -5.23 19.44 -2.96
CA GLN A 81 -5.16 20.88 -3.16
C GLN A 81 -4.64 21.61 -1.91
N ASP A 82 -5.04 21.16 -0.72
CA ASP A 82 -4.52 21.67 0.55
C ASP A 82 -3.04 21.33 0.72
N ILE A 83 -2.64 20.08 0.43
CA ILE A 83 -1.23 19.65 0.44
C ILE A 83 -0.40 20.53 -0.50
N GLU A 84 -0.82 20.66 -1.77
CA GLU A 84 -0.10 21.45 -2.78
C GLU A 84 0.03 22.92 -2.40
N SER A 85 -1.00 23.48 -1.76
CA SER A 85 -0.96 24.86 -1.25
C SER A 85 0.07 25.02 -0.14
N ILE A 86 0.20 24.03 0.76
CA ILE A 86 1.21 24.02 1.83
C ILE A 86 2.60 23.79 1.24
N GLU A 87 2.77 22.82 0.36
CA GLU A 87 4.05 22.55 -0.34
C GLU A 87 4.57 23.82 -1.04
N ALA A 88 3.69 24.53 -1.77
CA ALA A 88 4.04 25.79 -2.42
C ALA A 88 4.38 26.91 -1.43
N LYS A 89 3.61 27.05 -0.35
CA LYS A 89 3.85 28.06 0.69
C LYS A 89 5.21 27.91 1.37
N TYR A 90 5.66 26.67 1.58
CA TYR A 90 6.92 26.37 2.27
C TYR A 90 8.07 25.98 1.34
N ASN A 91 7.88 26.06 0.02
CA ASN A 91 8.86 25.66 -1.00
C ASN A 91 9.40 24.23 -0.79
N LYS A 92 8.51 23.29 -0.50
CA LYS A 92 8.86 21.89 -0.25
C LYS A 92 9.55 21.28 -1.47
N SER A 93 10.67 20.60 -1.25
CA SER A 93 11.47 20.01 -2.32
C SER A 93 10.90 18.69 -2.85
N SER A 94 10.29 17.92 -1.96
CA SER A 94 9.68 16.61 -2.20
C SER A 94 8.16 16.73 -2.32
N LYS A 95 7.55 15.84 -3.10
CA LYS A 95 6.09 15.75 -3.21
C LYS A 95 5.59 14.60 -2.36
N ILE A 96 4.59 14.86 -1.52
CA ILE A 96 3.95 13.82 -0.73
C ILE A 96 2.97 13.03 -1.60
N VAL A 97 3.03 11.70 -1.47
CA VAL A 97 2.09 10.76 -2.08
C VAL A 97 1.00 10.33 -1.10
N ILE A 98 -0.08 9.76 -1.59
CA ILE A 98 -1.29 9.47 -0.82
C ILE A 98 -1.65 8.00 -0.89
N PHE A 99 -1.97 7.44 0.28
CA PHE A 99 -2.70 6.18 0.42
C PHE A 99 -4.11 6.48 0.90
N CYS A 100 -5.13 6.11 0.13
CA CYS A 100 -6.52 6.26 0.58
C CYS A 100 -6.97 5.03 1.35
N ALA A 101 -7.45 5.20 2.58
CA ALA A 101 -8.09 4.13 3.31
C ALA A 101 -9.57 4.05 2.93
N ILE A 102 -9.98 2.87 2.47
CA ILE A 102 -11.35 2.54 2.08
C ILE A 102 -11.98 1.74 3.21
N GLU A 103 -12.94 2.34 3.89
CA GLU A 103 -13.36 1.88 5.23
C GLU A 103 -14.90 1.88 5.38
N SER A 104 -15.64 2.07 4.29
CA SER A 104 -17.11 2.06 4.26
C SER A 104 -17.64 1.40 2.99
N ALA A 105 -18.91 1.00 2.99
CA ALA A 105 -19.59 0.48 1.81
C ALA A 105 -19.54 1.47 0.64
N LYS A 106 -19.74 2.77 0.93
CA LYS A 106 -19.67 3.82 -0.08
C LYS A 106 -18.25 3.98 -0.64
N GLY A 107 -17.22 3.97 0.21
CA GLY A 107 -15.82 3.98 -0.23
C GLY A 107 -15.48 2.78 -1.12
N VAL A 108 -15.96 1.58 -0.78
CA VAL A 108 -15.76 0.37 -1.60
C VAL A 108 -16.41 0.51 -2.98
N LEU A 109 -17.64 1.01 -3.05
CA LEU A 109 -18.34 1.22 -4.33
C LEU A 109 -17.68 2.30 -5.19
N ASN A 110 -17.02 3.28 -4.56
CA ASN A 110 -16.31 4.37 -5.23
C ASN A 110 -14.80 4.11 -5.39
N ALA A 111 -14.30 2.91 -5.04
CA ALA A 111 -12.86 2.64 -4.99
C ALA A 111 -12.12 2.98 -6.30
N LEU A 112 -12.74 2.71 -7.46
CA LEU A 112 -12.13 3.01 -8.76
C LEU A 112 -11.95 4.51 -9.00
N GLU A 113 -12.97 5.32 -8.70
CA GLU A 113 -12.85 6.78 -8.91
C GLU A 113 -11.91 7.44 -7.90
N ILE A 114 -11.80 6.88 -6.69
CA ILE A 114 -10.84 7.31 -5.68
C ILE A 114 -9.42 6.98 -6.16
N ALA A 115 -9.18 5.74 -6.61
CA ALA A 115 -7.88 5.30 -7.12
C ALA A 115 -7.41 6.12 -8.33
N LEU A 116 -8.31 6.47 -9.24
CA LEU A 116 -8.01 7.28 -10.44
C LEU A 116 -8.04 8.80 -10.19
N SER A 117 -8.26 9.25 -8.96
CA SER A 117 -8.50 10.67 -8.68
C SER A 117 -7.28 11.55 -8.92
N SER A 118 -6.06 11.04 -8.75
CA SER A 118 -4.83 11.79 -8.96
C SER A 118 -3.62 10.88 -9.09
N SER A 119 -2.59 11.33 -9.81
CA SER A 119 -1.27 10.66 -9.86
C SER A 119 -0.53 10.65 -8.53
N ARG A 120 -0.97 11.44 -7.54
CA ARG A 120 -0.44 11.38 -6.16
C ARG A 120 -1.01 10.20 -5.36
N VAL A 121 -2.13 9.62 -5.78
CA VAL A 121 -2.64 8.40 -5.15
C VAL A 121 -1.79 7.25 -5.64
N VAL A 122 -1.02 6.64 -4.74
CA VAL A 122 -0.11 5.53 -5.07
C VAL A 122 -0.50 4.23 -4.37
N GLY A 123 -1.53 4.27 -3.53
CA GLY A 123 -2.13 3.07 -2.99
C GLY A 123 -3.49 3.27 -2.37
N ILE A 124 -4.20 2.16 -2.22
CA ILE A 124 -5.46 2.07 -1.49
C ILE A 124 -5.40 0.93 -0.48
N ALA A 125 -5.91 1.21 0.73
CA ALA A 125 -5.84 0.29 1.85
C ALA A 125 -7.25 -0.02 2.37
N LEU A 126 -7.56 -1.29 2.66
CA LEU A 126 -8.83 -1.65 3.29
C LEU A 126 -8.78 -1.38 4.81
N GLY A 127 -9.68 -0.54 5.32
CA GLY A 127 -9.96 -0.40 6.76
C GLY A 127 -11.02 -1.41 7.19
N GLY A 128 -10.60 -2.65 7.46
CA GLY A 128 -11.53 -3.76 7.65
C GLY A 128 -12.44 -3.66 8.88
N VAL A 129 -11.98 -3.02 9.97
CA VAL A 129 -12.77 -2.88 11.21
C VAL A 129 -13.93 -1.93 11.00
N ASP A 130 -13.64 -0.70 10.56
CA ASP A 130 -14.66 0.31 10.27
C ASP A 130 -15.58 -0.12 9.13
N TYR A 131 -15.05 -0.82 8.13
CA TYR A 131 -15.86 -1.37 7.04
C TYR A 131 -16.90 -2.36 7.54
N MET A 132 -16.51 -3.30 8.41
CA MET A 132 -17.46 -4.25 9.00
C MET A 132 -18.51 -3.55 9.87
N LEU A 133 -18.10 -2.54 10.64
CA LEU A 133 -19.02 -1.73 11.43
C LEU A 133 -20.04 -1.01 10.53
N ASN A 134 -19.57 -0.39 9.44
CA ASN A 134 -20.41 0.29 8.46
C ASN A 134 -21.39 -0.68 7.77
N LEU A 135 -20.93 -1.88 7.41
CA LEU A 135 -21.76 -2.93 6.85
C LEU A 135 -22.74 -3.56 7.84
N GLN A 136 -22.54 -3.35 9.15
CA GLN A 136 -23.23 -4.08 10.22
C GLN A 136 -22.99 -5.60 10.10
N ALA A 137 -21.80 -5.98 9.63
CA ALA A 137 -21.41 -7.36 9.43
C ALA A 137 -20.85 -7.98 10.72
N THR A 138 -21.01 -9.28 10.86
CA THR A 138 -20.34 -10.06 11.91
C THR A 138 -19.05 -10.63 11.37
N LYS A 139 -17.96 -10.45 12.11
CA LYS A 139 -16.65 -11.01 11.77
C LYS A 139 -16.73 -12.54 11.75
N THR A 140 -16.18 -13.16 10.70
CA THR A 140 -16.16 -14.62 10.57
C THR A 140 -14.73 -15.15 10.56
N ILE A 141 -14.54 -16.43 10.89
CA ILE A 141 -13.22 -17.07 10.88
C ILE A 141 -12.59 -17.01 9.48
N ASN A 142 -13.40 -17.21 8.43
CA ASN A 142 -12.93 -17.23 7.03
C ASN A 142 -12.89 -15.85 6.38
N ARG A 143 -13.28 -14.78 7.10
CA ARG A 143 -13.29 -13.38 6.63
C ARG A 143 -14.02 -13.16 5.30
N HIS A 144 -15.04 -13.98 5.00
CA HIS A 144 -15.77 -13.89 3.74
C HIS A 144 -16.55 -12.58 3.62
N GLU A 145 -16.90 -11.96 4.76
CA GLU A 145 -17.50 -10.62 4.82
C GLU A 145 -16.63 -9.53 4.19
N LEU A 146 -15.31 -9.76 4.03
CA LEU A 146 -14.39 -8.83 3.39
C LEU A 146 -14.18 -9.10 1.90
N PHE A 147 -14.68 -10.21 1.34
CA PHE A 147 -14.31 -10.64 -0.01
C PHE A 147 -14.72 -9.64 -1.08
N PHE A 148 -15.94 -9.10 -1.00
CA PHE A 148 -16.38 -8.08 -1.97
C PHE A 148 -15.49 -6.83 -1.91
N ALA A 149 -15.23 -6.31 -0.71
CA ALA A 149 -14.36 -5.14 -0.54
C ALA A 149 -12.94 -5.39 -1.05
N ARG A 150 -12.34 -6.54 -0.70
CA ARG A 150 -11.01 -6.92 -1.14
C ARG A 150 -10.93 -6.98 -2.66
N GLN A 151 -11.89 -7.63 -3.31
CA GLN A 151 -11.92 -7.73 -4.76
C GLN A 151 -12.12 -6.36 -5.41
N MET A 152 -13.05 -5.54 -4.94
CA MET A 152 -13.29 -4.20 -5.49
C MET A 152 -12.07 -3.29 -5.36
N ILE A 153 -11.43 -3.27 -4.20
CA ILE A 153 -10.19 -2.53 -3.94
C ILE A 153 -9.08 -3.04 -4.86
N LEU A 154 -8.91 -4.36 -4.99
CA LEU A 154 -7.88 -4.90 -5.87
C LEU A 154 -8.10 -4.50 -7.33
N HIS A 155 -9.33 -4.58 -7.84
CA HIS A 155 -9.62 -4.19 -9.22
C HIS A 155 -9.38 -2.69 -9.44
N ALA A 156 -9.79 -1.85 -8.48
CA ALA A 156 -9.52 -0.41 -8.52
C ALA A 156 -8.02 -0.12 -8.53
N ALA A 157 -7.25 -0.77 -7.66
CA ALA A 157 -5.80 -0.58 -7.57
C ALA A 157 -5.09 -0.98 -8.87
N ARG A 158 -5.45 -2.12 -9.45
CA ARG A 158 -4.87 -2.59 -10.72
C ARG A 158 -5.29 -1.72 -11.91
N ALA A 159 -6.52 -1.20 -11.92
CA ALA A 159 -6.97 -0.29 -12.97
C ALA A 159 -6.25 1.06 -12.94
N ALA A 160 -5.82 1.51 -11.77
CA ALA A 160 -5.05 2.74 -11.58
C ALA A 160 -3.52 2.53 -11.56
N ASP A 161 -3.04 1.28 -11.66
CA ASP A 161 -1.62 0.90 -11.55
C ASP A 161 -0.97 1.34 -10.21
N ILE A 162 -1.70 1.12 -9.11
CA ILE A 162 -1.29 1.49 -7.75
C ILE A 162 -1.29 0.28 -6.79
N ASP A 163 -0.73 0.47 -5.59
CA ASP A 163 -0.66 -0.58 -4.58
C ASP A 163 -2.02 -0.84 -3.90
N ALA A 164 -2.26 -2.12 -3.59
CA ALA A 164 -3.39 -2.55 -2.77
C ALA A 164 -2.88 -3.12 -1.44
N ILE A 165 -3.29 -2.54 -0.32
CA ILE A 165 -2.90 -2.97 1.02
C ILE A 165 -4.12 -3.52 1.78
N ASP A 166 -4.00 -4.74 2.30
CA ASP A 166 -5.08 -5.36 3.05
C ASP A 166 -5.16 -4.82 4.50
N CYS A 167 -6.32 -5.07 5.11
CA CYS A 167 -6.64 -4.66 6.47
C CYS A 167 -5.80 -5.35 7.55
N ILE A 168 -5.94 -4.88 8.79
CA ILE A 168 -5.25 -5.47 9.94
C ILE A 168 -5.75 -6.89 10.23
N TYR A 169 -4.90 -7.65 10.94
CA TYR A 169 -5.33 -8.82 11.71
C TYR A 169 -5.28 -8.45 13.19
N ASP A 170 -6.44 -8.36 13.82
CA ASP A 170 -6.66 -7.85 15.17
C ASP A 170 -6.32 -8.87 16.28
N ASN A 171 -6.40 -10.18 16.01
CA ASN A 171 -6.02 -11.21 16.97
C ASN A 171 -4.49 -11.40 16.99
N VAL A 172 -3.79 -10.57 17.76
CA VAL A 172 -2.32 -10.56 17.89
C VAL A 172 -1.73 -11.86 18.46
N SER A 173 -2.53 -12.71 19.09
CA SER A 173 -2.11 -14.01 19.63
C SER A 173 -2.20 -15.16 18.62
N ASP A 174 -3.04 -15.02 17.58
CA ASP A 174 -3.25 -16.05 16.56
C ASP A 174 -2.38 -15.80 15.32
N LEU A 175 -1.12 -16.20 15.43
CA LEU A 175 -0.15 -16.06 14.34
C LEU A 175 -0.39 -17.05 13.19
N GLU A 176 -1.01 -18.19 13.46
CA GLU A 176 -1.36 -19.17 12.43
C GLU A 176 -2.53 -18.67 11.57
N GLY A 177 -3.54 -18.09 12.21
CA GLY A 177 -4.65 -17.41 11.53
C GLY A 177 -4.18 -16.22 10.71
N LEU A 178 -3.26 -15.41 11.25
CA LEU A 178 -2.60 -14.33 10.49
C LEU A 178 -1.92 -14.87 9.22
N GLU A 179 -1.14 -15.94 9.33
CA GLU A 179 -0.41 -16.50 8.18
C GLU A 179 -1.37 -17.02 7.10
N LYS A 180 -2.41 -17.77 7.50
CA LYS A 180 -3.43 -18.27 6.56
C LYS A 180 -4.13 -17.13 5.83
N GLU A 181 -4.52 -16.08 6.54
CA GLU A 181 -5.17 -14.92 5.93
C GLU A 181 -4.20 -14.12 5.03
N ALA A 182 -2.94 -13.96 5.44
CA ALA A 182 -1.93 -13.28 4.64
C ALA A 182 -1.63 -14.02 3.32
N ILE A 183 -1.57 -15.36 3.35
CA ILE A 183 -1.39 -16.19 2.15
C ILE A 183 -2.58 -15.98 1.20
N LEU A 184 -3.82 -16.11 1.69
CA LEU A 184 -5.02 -15.87 0.89
C LEU A 184 -5.00 -14.49 0.22
N VAL A 185 -4.62 -13.46 0.98
CA VAL A 185 -4.57 -12.08 0.51
C VAL A 185 -3.47 -11.85 -0.53
N LYS A 186 -2.30 -12.48 -0.36
CA LYS A 186 -1.23 -12.51 -1.38
C LYS A 186 -1.71 -13.20 -2.65
N GLU A 187 -2.38 -14.35 -2.53
CA GLU A 187 -2.93 -15.10 -3.66
C GLU A 187 -4.02 -14.33 -4.41
N MET A 188 -4.84 -13.54 -3.71
CA MET A 188 -5.76 -12.59 -4.34
C MET A 188 -5.01 -11.56 -5.18
N GLY A 189 -3.81 -11.13 -4.75
CA GLY A 189 -2.93 -10.25 -5.49
C GLY A 189 -2.57 -8.95 -4.77
N PHE A 190 -2.84 -8.81 -3.47
CA PHE A 190 -2.46 -7.64 -2.67
C PHE A 190 -0.94 -7.49 -2.55
N ASN A 191 -0.49 -6.24 -2.37
CA ASN A 191 0.93 -5.90 -2.22
C ASN A 191 1.43 -6.10 -0.78
N GLY A 192 0.52 -6.02 0.19
CA GLY A 192 0.86 -6.14 1.61
C GLY A 192 -0.38 -6.20 2.50
N LYS A 193 -0.14 -6.25 3.80
CA LYS A 193 -1.17 -6.23 4.84
C LYS A 193 -0.74 -5.30 5.98
N SER A 194 -1.68 -4.53 6.53
CA SER A 194 -1.41 -3.65 7.67
C SER A 194 -1.07 -4.47 8.92
N ALA A 195 0.03 -4.12 9.59
CA ALA A 195 0.47 -4.75 10.84
C ALA A 195 0.20 -3.82 12.03
N ILE A 196 -0.29 -4.35 13.15
CA ILE A 196 -0.58 -3.59 14.38
C ILE A 196 0.30 -4.00 15.56
N HIS A 197 1.06 -5.09 15.42
CA HIS A 197 1.95 -5.58 16.46
C HIS A 197 3.26 -6.12 15.88
N PRO A 198 4.42 -5.88 16.51
CA PRO A 198 5.72 -6.30 15.97
C PRO A 198 5.86 -7.80 15.68
N ASN A 199 5.16 -8.66 16.45
CA ASN A 199 5.18 -10.11 16.22
C ASN A 199 4.56 -10.54 14.87
N GLN A 200 3.81 -9.66 14.20
CA GLN A 200 3.19 -9.94 12.90
C GLN A 200 4.19 -9.73 11.77
N LEU A 201 5.19 -8.86 11.96
CA LEU A 201 6.14 -8.45 10.91
C LEU A 201 6.93 -9.62 10.32
N PRO A 202 7.49 -10.58 11.10
CA PRO A 202 8.22 -11.70 10.52
C PRO A 202 7.37 -12.54 9.57
N ILE A 203 6.10 -12.76 9.90
CA ILE A 203 5.17 -13.56 9.09
C ILE A 203 4.77 -12.79 7.84
N LEU A 204 4.34 -11.54 7.99
CA LEU A 204 3.92 -10.72 6.85
C LEU A 204 5.06 -10.50 5.87
N ASN A 205 6.26 -10.14 6.35
CA ASN A 205 7.42 -9.96 5.48
C ASN A 205 7.79 -11.26 4.75
N ARG A 206 7.70 -12.42 5.42
CA ARG A 206 7.96 -13.72 4.79
C ARG A 206 6.91 -14.06 3.72
N VAL A 207 5.63 -13.85 4.01
CA VAL A 207 4.54 -14.17 3.08
C VAL A 207 4.63 -13.29 1.83
N PHE A 208 4.73 -11.98 1.98
CA PHE A 208 4.71 -11.03 0.86
C PHE A 208 6.02 -10.95 0.07
N ARG A 209 7.12 -11.47 0.61
CA ARG A 209 8.38 -11.61 -0.14
C ARG A 209 8.25 -12.74 -1.19
N PRO A 210 8.78 -12.55 -2.41
CA PRO A 210 8.96 -13.66 -3.34
C PRO A 210 9.87 -14.73 -2.76
N SER A 211 9.47 -15.99 -2.92
CA SER A 211 10.28 -17.15 -2.52
C SER A 211 11.53 -17.28 -3.41
N ASP A 212 12.56 -17.95 -2.88
CA ASP A 212 13.78 -18.22 -3.65
C ASP A 212 13.46 -19.02 -4.93
N GLN A 213 12.46 -19.89 -4.89
CA GLN A 213 11.98 -20.61 -6.07
C GLN A 213 11.35 -19.67 -7.10
N GLU A 214 10.43 -18.79 -6.71
CA GLU A 214 9.83 -17.80 -7.62
C GLU A 214 10.91 -16.91 -8.26
N ILE A 215 11.92 -16.50 -7.48
CA ILE A 215 13.05 -15.69 -7.97
C ILE A 215 13.89 -16.47 -8.98
N GLN A 216 14.24 -17.73 -8.69
CA GLN A 216 15.02 -18.58 -9.60
C GLN A 216 14.27 -18.85 -10.91
N GLU A 217 12.97 -19.11 -10.83
CA GLU A 217 12.11 -19.30 -12.01
C GLU A 217 12.02 -18.01 -12.84
N ALA A 218 11.82 -16.85 -12.20
CA ALA A 218 11.80 -15.56 -12.87
C ALA A 218 13.13 -15.23 -13.58
N LEU A 219 14.27 -15.46 -12.92
CA LEU A 219 15.60 -15.30 -13.53
C LEU A 219 15.77 -16.22 -14.74
N LYS A 220 15.42 -17.51 -14.61
CA LYS A 220 15.49 -18.49 -15.71
C LYS A 220 14.67 -18.02 -16.91
N ILE A 221 13.44 -17.57 -16.70
CA ILE A 221 12.54 -17.08 -17.74
C ILE A 221 13.15 -15.86 -18.44
N LEU A 222 13.61 -14.86 -17.68
CA LEU A 222 14.12 -13.60 -18.22
C LEU A 222 15.45 -13.76 -18.96
N THR A 223 16.36 -14.61 -18.47
CA THR A 223 17.61 -14.93 -19.17
C THR A 223 17.33 -15.65 -20.49
N LEU A 224 16.41 -16.63 -20.51
CA LEU A 224 16.03 -17.32 -21.74
C LEU A 224 15.29 -16.40 -22.70
N TYR A 225 14.47 -15.49 -22.21
CA TYR A 225 13.84 -14.46 -23.03
C TYR A 225 14.89 -13.58 -23.72
N LYS A 226 15.93 -13.10 -23.01
CA LYS A 226 17.04 -12.34 -23.60
C LYS A 226 17.66 -13.07 -24.80
N LYS A 227 17.96 -14.35 -24.62
CA LYS A 227 18.59 -15.20 -25.62
C LYS A 227 17.68 -15.43 -26.84
N ASN A 228 16.38 -15.63 -26.65
CA ASN A 228 15.42 -15.85 -27.73
C ASN A 228 15.01 -14.56 -28.44
N ARG A 229 15.04 -13.40 -27.77
CA ARG A 229 14.85 -12.07 -28.41
C ARG A 229 15.89 -11.83 -29.50
N LEU A 230 17.14 -12.22 -29.26
CA LEU A 230 18.21 -12.19 -30.27
C LEU A 230 17.91 -13.08 -31.49
N GLN A 231 16.97 -14.03 -31.36
CA GLN A 231 16.55 -14.95 -32.41
C GLN A 231 15.19 -14.57 -33.04
N ASN A 232 14.64 -13.38 -32.74
CA ASN A 232 13.34 -12.88 -33.24
C ASN A 232 12.12 -13.80 -32.96
N GLN A 233 12.14 -14.59 -31.89
CA GLN A 233 11.00 -15.41 -31.47
C GLN A 233 10.14 -14.67 -30.43
N GLY A 234 8.86 -14.45 -30.73
CA GLY A 234 7.92 -13.75 -29.85
C GLY A 234 7.31 -14.60 -28.72
N VAL A 235 7.35 -15.92 -28.88
CA VAL A 235 6.84 -16.94 -27.92
C VAL A 235 7.80 -18.12 -27.94
N PHE A 236 8.10 -18.70 -26.78
CA PHE A 236 8.97 -19.87 -26.67
C PHE A 236 8.51 -20.77 -25.52
N ALA A 237 9.04 -22.00 -25.43
CA ALA A 237 8.66 -22.95 -24.39
C ALA A 237 9.82 -23.19 -23.41
N ILE A 238 9.51 -23.25 -22.11
CA ILE A 238 10.42 -23.69 -21.04
C ILE A 238 9.73 -24.81 -20.28
N ASP A 239 10.38 -25.98 -20.16
CA ASP A 239 9.85 -27.14 -19.43
C ASP A 239 8.42 -27.53 -19.87
N GLY A 240 8.10 -27.38 -21.17
CA GLY A 240 6.78 -27.66 -21.74
C GLY A 240 5.72 -26.57 -21.51
N LYS A 241 6.04 -25.48 -20.82
CA LYS A 241 5.16 -24.32 -20.61
C LYS A 241 5.43 -23.24 -21.64
N MET A 242 4.37 -22.68 -22.21
CA MET A 242 4.45 -21.53 -23.12
C MET A 242 4.83 -20.27 -22.34
N ILE A 243 5.81 -19.53 -22.85
CA ILE A 243 6.26 -18.25 -22.32
C ILE A 243 5.90 -17.15 -23.32
N ASP A 244 5.06 -16.24 -22.88
CA ASP A 244 4.57 -15.08 -23.62
C ASP A 244 4.79 -13.79 -22.81
N LYS A 245 4.29 -12.65 -23.32
CA LYS A 245 4.46 -11.33 -22.70
C LYS A 245 3.94 -11.28 -21.25
N PRO A 246 2.74 -11.78 -20.92
CA PRO A 246 2.27 -11.88 -19.54
C PRO A 246 3.24 -12.59 -18.59
N VAL A 247 3.78 -13.74 -18.99
CA VAL A 247 4.70 -14.52 -18.14
C VAL A 247 6.02 -13.77 -17.93
N ILE A 248 6.50 -13.07 -18.96
CA ILE A 248 7.69 -12.20 -18.86
C ILE A 248 7.42 -11.06 -17.86
N LYS A 249 6.31 -10.32 -18.02
CA LYS A 249 5.98 -9.20 -17.13
C LYS A 249 5.80 -9.65 -15.68
N TYR A 250 5.19 -10.80 -15.47
CA TYR A 250 5.09 -11.43 -14.16
C TYR A 250 6.48 -11.68 -13.54
N SER A 251 7.40 -12.25 -14.33
CA SER A 251 8.78 -12.52 -13.89
C SER A 251 9.54 -11.24 -13.55
N GLU A 252 9.38 -10.18 -14.35
CA GLU A 252 9.97 -8.85 -14.05
C GLU A 252 9.46 -8.30 -12.72
N ASN A 253 8.15 -8.39 -12.48
CA ASN A 253 7.54 -7.93 -11.23
C ASN A 253 8.06 -8.72 -10.01
N ILE A 254 8.33 -10.02 -10.16
CA ILE A 254 8.94 -10.84 -9.10
C ILE A 254 10.34 -10.34 -8.74
N LEU A 255 11.21 -10.07 -9.73
CA LEU A 255 12.56 -9.57 -9.47
C LEU A 255 12.55 -8.15 -8.90
N GLN A 256 11.65 -7.29 -9.38
CA GLN A 256 11.45 -5.95 -8.83
C GLN A 256 11.07 -6.02 -7.34
N LYS A 257 10.10 -6.87 -6.97
CA LYS A 257 9.72 -7.09 -5.57
C LYS A 257 10.85 -7.67 -4.70
N ALA A 258 11.74 -8.45 -5.30
CA ALA A 258 12.91 -9.00 -4.63
C ALA A 258 14.09 -8.03 -4.55
N ASN A 259 14.00 -6.83 -5.15
CA ASN A 259 15.11 -5.90 -5.35
C ASN A 259 16.32 -6.56 -6.06
N ILE A 260 16.05 -7.39 -7.08
CA ILE A 260 17.05 -8.08 -7.90
C ILE A 260 17.03 -7.46 -9.30
N SER A 261 18.23 -7.17 -9.86
CA SER A 261 18.35 -6.58 -11.19
C SER A 261 17.77 -7.52 -12.28
N ASN A 262 17.06 -6.93 -13.23
CA ASN A 262 16.50 -7.64 -14.37
C ASN A 262 17.62 -7.89 -15.40
N PRO A 263 17.93 -9.14 -15.77
CA PRO A 263 19.01 -9.43 -16.71
C PRO A 263 18.80 -8.85 -18.13
N ASN A 264 17.59 -8.39 -18.44
CA ASN A 264 17.25 -7.74 -19.71
C ASN A 264 17.46 -6.22 -19.71
N ILE A 265 17.64 -5.60 -18.54
CA ILE A 265 18.01 -4.19 -18.42
C ILE A 265 19.54 -4.17 -18.40
N GLU A 266 20.16 -3.52 -19.38
CA GLU A 266 21.58 -3.21 -19.29
C GLU A 266 21.73 -2.10 -18.25
N ASP A 267 22.64 -2.25 -17.29
CA ASP A 267 22.98 -1.20 -16.33
C ASP A 267 23.44 0.02 -17.16
N GLU A 268 22.64 1.10 -17.18
CA GLU A 268 23.03 2.42 -17.73
C GLU A 268 24.07 3.11 -16.85
#